data_AF-A0A7Y7IIG2-F1
#
_entry.id   AF-A0A7Y7IIG2-F1
#
_cell.length_a   1.000
_cell.length_b   1.000
_cell.length_c   1.000
_cell.angle_alpha   90.00
_cell.angle_beta   90.00
_cell.angle_gamma   90.00
#
_symmetry.space_group_name_H-M   'P 1'
#
loop_
_entity.id
_entity.type
_entity.pdbx_description
1 polymer ?
#
loop_
_entity_poly.entity_id
_entity_poly.type
_entity_poly.pdbx_seq_one_letter_code
_entity_poly.pdbx_strand_id
1 'polypeptide(L)' 'MVNILYAGQTIPLPKGVSVEELADLLLDTYAKGGYSWLRLDGEGGESKRVQLMLGPGIPVAIVGEQLDPDEVKSCQS' A
#
# COMPACT_ATOMS: atom_id res chain seq x y z
N MET A 1 -4.86 -1.63 11.43
CA MET A 1 -5.09 -0.59 10.39
C MET A 1 -4.15 -0.86 9.22
N VAL A 2 -4.55 -0.72 7.95
CA VAL A 2 -3.59 -0.96 6.84
C VAL A 2 -2.86 0.35 6.51
N ASN A 3 -1.55 0.28 6.37
CA ASN A 3 -0.68 1.41 6.06
C ASN A 3 0.15 1.13 4.80
N ILE A 4 0.62 2.18 4.14
CA ILE A 4 1.61 2.09 3.06
C ILE A 4 2.91 2.66 3.60
N LEU A 5 4.00 1.91 3.50
CA LEU A 5 5.33 2.45 3.65
C LEU A 5 5.76 3.03 2.29
N TYR A 6 5.92 4.34 2.21
CA TYR A 6 6.31 5.06 1.01
C TYR A 6 7.52 5.93 1.29
N ALA A 7 8.65 5.67 0.61
CA ALA A 7 9.90 6.40 0.82
C ALA A 7 10.34 6.49 2.30
N GLY A 8 10.05 5.44 3.08
CA GLY A 8 10.35 5.39 4.52
C GLY A 8 9.31 6.06 5.43
N GLN A 9 8.24 6.63 4.86
CA GLN A 9 7.13 7.21 5.62
C GLN A 9 5.92 6.28 5.62
N THR A 10 5.30 6.12 6.79
CA THR A 10 4.07 5.35 6.94
C THR A 10 2.87 6.25 6.67
N ILE A 11 2.09 5.91 5.64
CA ILE A 11 0.91 6.65 5.22
C ILE A 11 -0.31 5.75 5.47
N PRO A 12 -1.27 6.15 6.32
CA PRO A 12 -2.45 5.34 6.58
C PRO A 12 -3.33 5.27 5.33
N LEU A 13 -3.79 4.06 4.96
CA LEU A 13 -4.71 3.94 3.83
C LEU A 13 -6.05 4.62 4.16
N PRO A 14 -6.71 5.21 3.15
CA PRO A 14 -8.10 5.59 3.26
C PRO A 14 -8.97 4.36 3.58
N LYS A 15 -10.05 4.56 4.35
CA LYS A 15 -11.05 3.49 4.54
C LYS A 15 -11.73 3.20 3.20
N GLY A 16 -12.01 1.93 2.94
CA GLY A 16 -12.64 1.48 1.70
C GLY A 16 -11.67 1.16 0.55
N VAL A 17 -10.35 1.34 0.73
CA VAL A 17 -9.35 0.89 -0.26
C VAL A 17 -9.04 -0.59 -0.02
N SER A 18 -9.29 -1.43 -1.02
CA SER A 18 -8.91 -2.85 -1.00
C SER A 18 -7.40 -3.02 -1.11
N VAL A 19 -6.82 -3.84 -0.23
CA VAL A 19 -5.39 -4.13 -0.20
C VAL A 19 -4.94 -4.89 -1.46
N GLU A 20 -5.76 -5.83 -1.92
CA GLU A 20 -5.48 -6.63 -3.12
C GLU A 20 -5.47 -5.75 -4.37
N GLU A 21 -6.50 -4.91 -4.57
CA GLU A 21 -6.54 -3.96 -5.70
C GLU A 21 -5.35 -2.99 -5.68
N LEU A 22 -4.95 -2.53 -4.50
CA LEU A 22 -3.76 -1.70 -4.35
C LEU A 22 -2.48 -2.44 -4.76
N ALA A 23 -2.32 -3.70 -4.34
CA ALA A 23 -1.15 -4.51 -4.65
C ALA A 23 -1.02 -4.76 -6.17
N ASP A 24 -2.12 -5.13 -6.83
CA ASP A 24 -2.17 -5.31 -8.28
C ASP A 24 -1.80 -4.02 -9.02
N LEU A 25 -2.33 -2.88 -8.57
CA LEU A 25 -2.09 -1.60 -9.22
C LEU A 25 -0.66 -1.09 -8.99
N LEU A 26 -0.06 -1.38 -7.84
CA LEU A 26 1.37 -1.18 -7.61
C LEU A 26 2.20 -2.02 -8.59
N LEU A 27 1.91 -3.32 -8.69
CA LEU A 27 2.64 -4.23 -9.59
C LEU A 27 2.55 -3.80 -11.06
N ASP A 28 1.36 -3.48 -11.55
CA ASP A 28 1.15 -2.96 -12.91
C ASP A 28 1.95 -1.68 -13.15
N THR A 29 1.95 -0.77 -12.18
CA THR A 29 2.68 0.49 -12.31
C THR A 29 4.19 0.27 -12.34
N TYR A 30 4.72 -0.65 -11.53
CA TYR A 30 6.13 -1.03 -11.58
C TYR A 30 6.50 -1.73 -12.88
N ALA A 31 5.61 -2.59 -13.39
CA ALA A 31 5.82 -3.30 -14.65
C ALA A 31 5.93 -2.34 -15.85
N LYS A 32 5.22 -1.20 -15.80
CA LYS A 32 5.33 -0.13 -16.81
C LYS A 32 6.68 0.59 -16.81
N GLY A 33 7.51 0.41 -15.77
CA GLY A 33 8.91 0.86 -15.74
C GLY A 33 9.12 2.38 -15.74
N GLY A 34 8.08 3.17 -15.47
CA GLY A 34 8.12 4.63 -15.51
C GLY A 34 7.68 5.28 -14.21
N TYR A 35 7.81 6.61 -14.13
CA TYR A 35 7.21 7.38 -13.06
C TYR A 35 5.70 7.49 -13.29
N SER A 36 4.90 7.20 -12.28
CA SER A 36 3.45 7.20 -12.37
C SER A 36 2.83 7.64 -11.05
N TRP A 37 1.71 8.35 -11.16
CA TRP A 37 0.98 8.85 -10.01
C TRP A 37 -0.12 7.88 -9.62
N LEU A 38 0.01 7.30 -8.44
CA LEU A 38 -1.02 6.51 -7.80
C LEU A 38 -1.93 7.44 -6.99
N ARG A 39 -3.24 7.41 -7.27
CA ARG A 39 -4.24 8.09 -6.45
C ARG A 39 -5.11 7.05 -5.76
N LEU A 40 -5.20 7.16 -4.43
CA LEU A 40 -6.07 6.35 -3.61
C LEU A 40 -7.18 7.24 -3.07
N ASP A 41 -8.40 6.97 -3.52
CA ASP A 41 -9.60 7.63 -3.06
C ASP A 41 -10.31 6.71 -2.06
N GLY A 42 -10.48 7.19 -0.83
CA GLY A 42 -11.29 6.49 0.17
C GLY A 42 -12.79 6.67 -0.01
N GLU A 43 -13.55 5.82 0.66
CA GLU A 43 -15.00 6.02 0.82
C GLU A 43 -15.25 7.41 1.44
N GLY A 44 -16.05 8.24 0.75
CA GLY A 44 -16.37 9.61 1.17
C GLY A 44 -15.77 10.73 0.33
N GLY A 45 -15.08 10.43 -0.78
CA GLY A 45 -14.87 11.35 -1.91
C GLY A 45 -13.91 12.53 -1.74
N GLU A 46 -13.69 13.01 -0.51
CA GLU A 46 -12.85 14.21 -0.26
C GLU A 46 -11.95 14.10 0.97
N SER A 47 -12.33 13.31 1.99
CA SER A 47 -11.67 13.40 3.30
C SER A 47 -10.32 12.69 3.40
N LYS A 48 -9.96 11.80 2.47
CA LYS A 48 -8.69 11.05 2.48
C LYS A 48 -8.25 10.68 1.07
N ARG A 49 -7.74 11.66 0.32
CA ARG A 49 -7.02 11.41 -0.94
C ARG A 49 -5.53 11.23 -0.63
N VAL A 50 -4.95 10.11 -1.04
CA VAL A 50 -3.50 9.87 -0.96
C VAL A 50 -2.95 9.83 -2.38
N GLN A 51 -1.90 10.61 -2.65
CA GLN A 51 -1.23 10.63 -3.95
C GLN A 51 0.24 10.24 -3.77
N LEU A 52 0.66 9.15 -4.42
CA LEU A 52 2.01 8.60 -4.33
C LEU A 52 2.67 8.59 -5.71
N MET A 53 3.95 8.96 -5.78
CA MET A 53 4.74 8.84 -7.01
C MET A 53 5.45 7.50 -7.02
N LEU A 54 5.02 6.61 -7.90
CA LEU A 54 5.66 5.32 -8.11
C LEU A 54 6.71 5.48 -9.19
N GLY A 55 7.83 4.76 -9.05
CA GLY A 55 8.88 4.79 -10.05
C GLY A 55 10.12 4.02 -9.60
N PRO A 56 11.05 3.78 -10.53
CA PRO A 56 12.30 3.10 -10.20
C PRO A 56 13.07 3.88 -9.11
N GLY A 57 13.42 3.18 -8.03
CA GLY A 57 14.16 3.74 -6.89
C GLY A 57 13.31 4.34 -5.77
N ILE A 58 11.97 4.33 -5.87
CA ILE A 58 11.10 4.81 -4.79
C ILE A 58 10.53 3.60 -4.04
N PRO A 59 11.04 3.22 -2.86
CA PRO A 59 10.54 2.04 -2.16
C PRO A 59 9.07 2.28 -1.72
N VAL A 60 8.20 1.35 -2.10
CA VAL A 60 6.81 1.28 -1.64
C VAL A 60 6.50 -0.13 -1.15
N ALA A 61 5.81 -0.24 -0.02
CA ALA A 61 5.32 -1.50 0.51
C ALA A 61 3.97 -1.29 1.19
N ILE A 62 3.08 -2.27 1.08
CA ILE A 62 1.86 -2.28 1.87
C ILE A 62 2.19 -2.97 3.20
N VAL A 63 1.96 -2.26 4.30
CA VAL A 63 2.20 -2.74 5.67
C VAL A 63 0.84 -2.89 6.33
N GLY A 64 0.34 -4.12 6.39
CA GLY A 64 -0.77 -4.46 7.28
C GLY A 64 -0.29 -4.37 8.71
N GLU A 65 -1.00 -3.63 9.57
CA GLU A 65 -0.74 -3.66 10.99
C GLU A 65 -1.12 -5.03 11.55
N GLN A 66 -0.07 -5.74 11.98
CA GLN A 66 -0.01 -6.93 12.81
C GLN A 66 -0.46 -8.24 12.15
N LEU A 67 0.52 -8.99 11.61
CA LEU A 67 0.48 -10.44 11.75
C LEU A 67 0.29 -10.71 13.25
N ASP A 68 -0.82 -11.34 13.62
CA ASP A 68 -0.97 -11.87 14.97
C ASP A 68 0.30 -12.67 15.30
N PRO A 69 0.97 -12.41 16.44
CA PRO A 69 2.16 -13.17 16.83
C PRO A 69 1.86 -14.67 17.01
N ASP A 70 0.59 -15.07 17.00
CA ASP A 70 0.12 -16.45 16.98
C ASP A 70 0.22 -17.11 15.59
N GLU A 71 0.10 -16.36 14.49
CA GLU A 71 0.20 -16.90 13.13
C GLU A 71 1.65 -17.22 12.74
N VAL A 72 2.61 -16.49 13.33
CA VAL A 72 4.06 -16.69 13.08
C VAL A 72 4.60 -17.98 13.73
N LYS A 73 3.89 -18.53 14.72
CA LYS A 73 4.31 -19.77 15.41
C LYS A 73 3.98 -21.04 14.62
N SER A 74 3.04 -21.00 13.68
CA SER A 74 2.65 -22.21 12.93
C SER A 74 3.64 -22.58 11.80
N CYS A 75 4.62 -21.74 11.49
CA CYS A 75 5.69 -22.04 10.52
C CYS A 75 6.94 -22.67 11.17
N GLN A 76 6.92 -22.93 12.48
CA GLN A 76 7.90 -23.75 13.18
C GLN A 76 7.22 -25.03 13.71
N SER A 77 6.86 -25.95 12.82
CA SER A 77 6.52 -27.33 13.18
C SER A 77 7.00 -28.27 12.08
#